data_AF-A0A925BHN7-F1
#
_entry.id   AF-A0A925BHN7-F1
#
_cell.length_a   1.000
_cell.length_b   1.000
_cell.length_c   1.000
_cell.angle_alpha   90.00
_cell.angle_beta   90.00
_cell.angle_gamma   90.00
#
_symmetry.space_group_name_H-M   'P 1'
#
loop_
_entity.id
_entity.type
_entity.pdbx_description
1 polymer ?
#
loop_
_entity_poly.entity_id
_entity_poly.type
_entity_poly.pdbx_seq_one_letter_code
_entity_poly.pdbx_strand_id
1 'polypeptide(L)'
;MSDQNSNGNFRNLKASGTYDPSVMEGIHRKAEEGLYEMRGFGTLRERRWATFDDLTFIPCSLTRIPLEGYREQCVTKTVLGTRHAKKPIELDIPIMITGMSWGALSLNAKVALAKGAAAAGSSNTTGDGGMLMAERENSRVLIYEVLPSRYGFNIHDLRKADAIELTIGQGAKPGTGGLLLDSKVKEHIAAQRDLPVGVDQRSPARHPDFLGPDDMNIKIEELREATDWQVPIFVKMGATRVFDDVKLAAKAGADVIVI
;
A
#
# COMPACT_ATOMS: atom_id res chain seq x y z
N MET A 1 12.84 20.13 -47.47
CA MET A 1 11.80 19.17 -47.88
C MET A 1 12.17 17.84 -47.25
N SER A 2 11.41 17.22 -46.36
CA SER A 2 10.17 17.52 -45.64
C SER A 2 10.09 16.44 -44.56
N ASP A 3 9.82 16.84 -43.34
CA ASP A 3 9.43 15.95 -42.25
C ASP A 3 8.30 15.03 -42.69
N GLN A 4 8.42 13.73 -42.41
CA GLN A 4 7.28 12.81 -42.36
C GLN A 4 7.42 11.85 -41.17
N ASN A 5 6.84 12.30 -40.06
CA ASN A 5 5.99 11.54 -39.14
C ASN A 5 6.41 10.11 -38.79
N SER A 6 7.28 10.00 -37.77
CA SER A 6 7.15 8.93 -36.78
C SER A 6 6.14 9.37 -35.70
N ASN A 7 4.86 9.53 -36.08
CA ASN A 7 3.78 9.65 -35.10
C ASN A 7 3.53 8.25 -34.53
N GLY A 8 4.40 7.86 -33.59
CA GLY A 8 4.05 6.84 -32.61
C GLY A 8 2.72 7.23 -31.99
N ASN A 9 1.82 6.27 -31.90
CA ASN A 9 0.45 6.44 -31.44
C ASN A 9 0.48 6.73 -29.93
N PHE A 10 0.94 7.92 -29.53
CA PHE A 10 0.95 8.35 -28.15
C PHE A 10 -0.52 8.37 -27.71
N ARG A 11 -0.92 7.42 -26.86
CA ARG A 11 -2.11 7.58 -26.03
C ARG A 11 -1.99 9.00 -25.48
N ASN A 12 -3.01 9.84 -25.69
CA ASN A 12 -3.02 11.23 -25.21
C ASN A 12 -3.03 11.22 -23.68
N LEU A 13 -1.87 10.94 -23.07
CA LEU A 13 -1.69 10.79 -21.64
C LEU A 13 -1.50 12.19 -21.06
N LYS A 14 -2.44 12.58 -20.20
CA LYS A 14 -2.44 13.89 -19.56
C LYS A 14 -1.23 13.96 -18.61
N ALA A 15 -0.30 14.87 -18.87
CA ALA A 15 0.92 15.02 -18.07
C ALA A 15 0.59 15.31 -16.59
N SER A 16 1.28 14.61 -15.68
CA SER A 16 1.32 14.90 -14.24
C SER A 16 2.64 15.60 -13.90
N GLY A 17 2.66 16.44 -12.87
CA GLY A 17 3.88 17.13 -12.44
C GLY A 17 5.04 16.20 -12.05
N THR A 18 4.73 14.95 -11.69
CA THR A 18 5.72 13.91 -11.32
C THR A 18 5.88 12.83 -12.39
N TYR A 19 4.84 12.57 -13.17
CA TYR A 19 4.81 11.55 -14.22
C TYR A 19 4.54 12.23 -15.56
N ASP A 20 5.61 12.55 -16.28
CA ASP A 20 5.49 13.03 -17.65
C ASP A 20 5.06 11.88 -18.58
N PRO A 21 4.54 12.18 -19.78
CA PRO A 21 4.05 11.17 -20.70
C PRO A 21 5.07 10.07 -21.03
N SER A 22 6.38 10.37 -21.07
CA SER A 22 7.40 9.37 -21.35
C SER A 22 7.59 8.38 -20.20
N VAL A 23 7.50 8.85 -18.95
CA VAL A 23 7.54 7.98 -17.76
C VAL A 23 6.30 7.11 -17.68
N MET A 24 5.11 7.67 -17.93
CA MET A 24 3.86 6.90 -17.95
C MET A 24 3.90 5.80 -19.02
N GLU A 25 4.38 6.13 -20.22
CA GLU A 25 4.55 5.15 -21.29
C GLU A 25 5.55 4.05 -20.90
N GLY A 26 6.66 4.42 -20.27
CA GLY A 26 7.62 3.44 -19.74
C GLY A 26 7.03 2.51 -18.68
N ILE A 27 6.15 3.00 -17.82
CA ILE A 27 5.43 2.18 -16.83
C ILE A 27 4.45 1.24 -17.55
N HIS A 28 3.65 1.75 -18.49
CA HIS A 28 2.72 0.92 -19.25
C HIS A 28 3.41 -0.16 -20.05
N ARG A 29 4.51 0.18 -20.74
CA ARG A 29 5.29 -0.77 -21.52
C ARG A 29 5.86 -1.88 -20.65
N LYS A 30 6.43 -1.55 -19.48
CA LYS A 30 6.89 -2.55 -18.49
C LYS A 30 5.76 -3.45 -18.03
N ALA A 31 4.57 -2.91 -17.82
CA ALA A 31 3.40 -3.68 -17.40
C ALA A 31 2.84 -4.59 -18.51
N GLU A 32 2.85 -4.13 -19.77
CA GLU A 32 2.35 -4.89 -20.93
C GLU A 32 3.36 -5.96 -21.39
N GLU A 33 4.65 -5.64 -21.43
CA GLU A 33 5.69 -6.50 -21.99
C GLU A 33 6.45 -7.33 -20.94
N GLY A 34 6.43 -6.91 -19.66
CA GLY A 34 7.26 -7.51 -18.61
C GLY A 34 8.76 -7.21 -18.75
N LEU A 35 9.16 -6.37 -19.72
CA LEU A 35 10.53 -6.03 -20.03
C LEU A 35 10.89 -4.67 -19.41
N TYR A 36 12.02 -4.60 -18.68
CA TYR A 36 12.58 -3.34 -18.23
C TYR A 36 13.66 -2.86 -19.20
N GLU A 37 13.78 -1.54 -19.34
CA GLU A 37 14.82 -0.94 -20.17
C GLU A 37 16.13 -0.85 -19.38
N MET A 38 17.22 -1.42 -19.91
CA MET A 38 18.55 -1.20 -19.37
C MET A 38 19.03 0.19 -19.79
N ARG A 39 19.04 1.13 -18.85
CA ARG A 39 19.62 2.48 -19.02
C ARG A 39 20.71 2.71 -17.98
N GLY A 40 21.76 3.44 -18.37
CA GLY A 40 22.82 3.87 -17.45
C GLY A 40 22.33 4.96 -16.49
N PHE A 41 22.90 4.99 -15.28
CA PHE A 41 22.69 6.08 -14.32
C PHE A 41 23.21 7.39 -14.93
N GLY A 42 22.33 8.34 -15.21
CA GLY A 42 22.69 9.67 -15.70
C GLY A 42 21.97 10.74 -14.91
N THR A 43 22.72 11.71 -14.39
CA THR A 43 22.16 12.88 -13.68
C THR A 43 22.19 14.11 -14.58
N LEU A 44 21.02 14.50 -15.09
CA LEU A 44 20.75 15.83 -15.64
C LEU A 44 19.64 16.44 -14.76
N ARG A 45 20.03 17.34 -13.85
CA ARG A 45 19.11 17.84 -12.82
C ARG A 45 18.21 18.96 -13.35
N GLU A 46 16.89 18.80 -13.21
CA GLU A 46 15.89 19.87 -13.42
C GLU A 46 14.86 20.01 -12.27
N ARG A 47 14.94 19.19 -11.20
CA ARG A 47 13.84 19.04 -10.21
C ARG A 47 14.08 19.74 -8.88
N ARG A 48 12.99 20.25 -8.25
CA ARG A 48 12.99 21.07 -7.00
C ARG A 48 12.97 20.28 -5.68
N TRP A 49 12.73 18.97 -5.69
CA TRP A 49 12.62 18.15 -4.47
C TRP A 49 13.55 16.94 -4.51
N ALA A 50 13.92 16.44 -3.33
CA ALA A 50 14.70 15.21 -3.20
C ALA A 50 13.91 14.01 -3.74
N THR A 51 14.59 13.16 -4.49
CA THR A 51 14.07 11.93 -5.10
C THR A 51 14.96 10.75 -4.73
N PHE A 52 14.54 9.53 -5.06
CA PHE A 52 15.42 8.36 -4.87
C PHE A 52 16.71 8.44 -5.69
N ASP A 53 16.77 9.28 -6.73
CA ASP A 53 17.98 9.54 -7.52
C ASP A 53 19.03 10.34 -6.73
N ASP A 54 18.66 10.99 -5.63
CA ASP A 54 19.61 11.67 -4.72
C ASP A 54 20.24 10.69 -3.71
N LEU A 55 19.81 9.43 -3.66
CA LEU A 55 20.42 8.41 -2.80
C LEU A 55 21.73 7.93 -3.40
N THR A 56 22.82 8.00 -2.62
CA THR A 56 24.07 7.32 -2.95
C THR A 56 24.16 6.01 -2.18
N PHE A 57 24.14 4.89 -2.89
CA PHE A 57 24.40 3.58 -2.29
C PHE A 57 25.89 3.40 -2.08
N ILE A 58 26.31 3.09 -0.86
CA ILE A 58 27.71 2.77 -0.55
C ILE A 58 27.94 1.31 -0.94
N PRO A 59 28.78 1.01 -1.95
CA PRO A 59 29.02 -0.36 -2.36
C PRO A 59 29.76 -1.13 -1.27
N CYS A 60 29.49 -2.44 -1.23
CA CYS A 60 30.27 -3.38 -0.45
C CYS A 60 31.72 -3.44 -0.96
N SER A 61 32.67 -3.66 -0.05
CA SER A 61 34.11 -3.71 -0.35
C SER A 61 34.81 -4.56 0.71
N LEU A 62 35.75 -4.01 1.50
CA LEU A 62 36.48 -4.76 2.53
C LEU A 62 35.68 -4.97 3.82
N THR A 63 34.83 -4.02 4.21
CA THR A 63 34.05 -4.10 5.46
C THR A 63 32.81 -4.99 5.35
N ARG A 64 32.29 -5.16 4.14
CA ARG A 64 31.24 -6.12 3.77
C ARG A 64 31.61 -6.70 2.41
N ILE A 65 31.79 -8.01 2.34
CA ILE A 65 32.14 -8.70 1.11
C ILE A 65 30.90 -8.74 0.19
N PRO A 66 31.01 -8.31 -1.08
CA PRO A 66 29.89 -8.38 -2.02
C PRO A 66 29.53 -9.84 -2.35
N LEU A 67 28.26 -10.09 -2.60
CA LEU A 67 27.80 -11.40 -3.06
C LEU A 67 28.31 -11.69 -4.46
N GLU A 68 28.78 -12.91 -4.68
CA GLU A 68 29.21 -13.39 -5.98
C GLU A 68 28.01 -13.97 -6.74
N GLY A 69 27.36 -13.18 -7.60
CA GLY A 69 26.02 -13.46 -8.14
C GLY A 69 25.83 -14.75 -8.95
N TYR A 70 26.89 -15.46 -9.35
CA TYR A 70 26.81 -16.78 -9.98
C TYR A 70 26.97 -17.95 -8.99
N ARG A 71 27.39 -17.68 -7.75
CA ARG A 71 27.56 -18.66 -6.66
C ARG A 71 26.54 -18.47 -5.55
N GLU A 72 26.17 -17.23 -5.30
CA GLU A 72 25.31 -16.82 -4.20
C GLU A 72 24.04 -16.16 -4.73
N GLN A 73 22.93 -16.43 -4.06
CA GLN A 73 21.65 -15.83 -4.39
C GLN A 73 21.34 -14.69 -3.42
N CYS A 74 20.87 -13.56 -3.96
CA CYS A 74 20.33 -12.47 -3.15
C CYS A 74 18.94 -12.89 -2.63
N VAL A 75 18.84 -13.15 -1.32
CA VAL A 75 17.57 -13.50 -0.69
C VAL A 75 16.76 -12.22 -0.42
N THR A 76 15.68 -12.04 -1.18
CA THR A 76 14.73 -10.92 -1.03
C THR A 76 13.57 -11.24 -0.10
N LYS A 77 13.53 -12.47 0.43
CA LYS A 77 12.48 -12.93 1.35
C LYS A 77 12.37 -11.98 2.53
N THR A 78 11.17 -11.48 2.77
CA THR A 78 10.87 -10.50 3.81
C THR A 78 9.84 -11.08 4.76
N VAL A 79 10.15 -11.08 6.05
CA VAL A 79 9.24 -11.57 7.09
C VAL A 79 8.79 -10.38 7.94
N LEU A 80 7.49 -10.21 8.07
CA LEU A 80 6.87 -9.07 8.75
C LEU A 80 6.00 -9.52 9.93
N GLY A 81 6.15 -8.82 11.05
CA GLY A 81 5.31 -8.97 12.23
C GLY A 81 5.62 -10.18 13.10
N THR A 82 6.90 -10.48 13.31
CA THR A 82 7.39 -11.60 14.13
C THR A 82 7.27 -11.38 15.64
N ARG A 83 6.81 -10.20 16.08
CA ARG A 83 6.88 -9.80 17.49
C ARG A 83 5.77 -10.42 18.34
N HIS A 84 4.52 -10.30 17.89
CA HIS A 84 3.35 -10.76 18.65
C HIS A 84 2.47 -11.75 17.89
N ALA A 85 2.53 -11.78 16.56
CA ALA A 85 1.70 -12.68 15.75
C ALA A 85 2.23 -14.12 15.76
N LYS A 86 1.32 -15.09 15.86
CA LYS A 86 1.65 -16.53 15.72
C LYS A 86 2.06 -16.89 14.28
N LYS A 87 1.48 -16.21 13.29
CA LYS A 87 1.75 -16.39 11.85
C LYS A 87 2.20 -15.06 11.26
N PRO A 88 3.51 -14.76 11.25
CA PRO A 88 4.03 -13.58 10.57
C PRO A 88 3.79 -13.68 9.05
N ILE A 89 3.75 -12.54 8.37
CA ILE A 89 3.67 -12.50 6.91
C ILE A 89 5.03 -12.86 6.33
N GLU A 90 5.06 -13.76 5.35
CA GLU A 90 6.24 -14.04 4.54
C GLU A 90 6.01 -13.61 3.08
N LEU A 91 6.86 -12.70 2.60
CA LEU A 91 6.89 -12.20 1.23
C LEU A 91 8.15 -12.69 0.53
N ASP A 92 8.04 -12.98 -0.76
CA ASP A 92 9.17 -13.42 -1.58
C ASP A 92 10.05 -12.21 -1.98
N ILE A 93 9.44 -11.02 -2.02
CA ILE A 93 10.08 -9.73 -2.33
C ILE A 93 9.71 -8.65 -1.31
N PRO A 94 10.59 -7.64 -1.08
CA PRO A 94 10.34 -6.53 -0.15
C PRO A 94 9.47 -5.42 -0.77
N ILE A 95 8.50 -5.79 -1.60
CA ILE A 95 7.60 -4.88 -2.30
C ILE A 95 6.18 -5.31 -1.95
N MET A 96 5.31 -4.34 -1.68
CA MET A 96 3.92 -4.54 -1.29
C MET A 96 3.01 -3.59 -2.06
N ILE A 97 1.80 -4.02 -2.38
CA ILE A 97 0.76 -3.14 -2.91
C ILE A 97 -0.02 -2.54 -1.73
N THR A 98 0.03 -1.22 -1.60
CA THR A 98 -0.65 -0.49 -0.52
C THR A 98 -2.16 -0.38 -0.74
N GLY A 99 -2.90 -0.06 0.33
CA GLY A 99 -4.35 -0.07 0.27
C GLY A 99 -4.93 1.06 -0.56
N MET A 100 -5.70 0.67 -1.56
CA MET A 100 -6.54 1.55 -2.38
C MET A 100 -7.94 0.99 -2.37
N SER A 101 -8.91 1.81 -1.98
CA SER A 101 -10.26 1.34 -1.69
C SER A 101 -11.03 0.96 -2.95
N TRP A 102 -11.91 -0.03 -2.82
CA TRP A 102 -12.97 -0.24 -3.80
C TRP A 102 -13.95 0.95 -3.76
N GLY A 103 -14.19 1.56 -4.91
CA GLY A 103 -14.87 2.86 -5.04
C GLY A 103 -13.91 3.95 -5.51
N ALA A 104 -12.69 4.00 -4.96
CA ALA A 104 -11.61 4.76 -5.59
C ALA A 104 -11.12 4.04 -6.85
N LEU A 105 -10.96 2.72 -6.75
CA LEU A 105 -10.66 1.81 -7.85
C LEU A 105 -11.88 0.98 -8.26
N SER A 106 -11.86 0.51 -9.51
CA SER A 106 -12.84 -0.46 -10.02
C SER A 106 -12.59 -1.87 -9.45
N LEU A 107 -13.60 -2.73 -9.50
CA LEU A 107 -13.46 -4.14 -9.13
C LEU A 107 -12.34 -4.83 -9.93
N ASN A 108 -12.30 -4.59 -11.24
CA ASN A 108 -11.29 -5.18 -12.12
C ASN A 108 -9.87 -4.77 -11.73
N ALA A 109 -9.67 -3.50 -11.34
CA ALA A 109 -8.38 -3.03 -10.85
C ALA A 109 -7.99 -3.73 -9.53
N LYS A 110 -8.92 -3.89 -8.59
CA LYS A 110 -8.67 -4.61 -7.32
C LYS A 110 -8.27 -6.07 -7.56
N VAL A 111 -8.97 -6.77 -8.46
CA VAL A 111 -8.64 -8.16 -8.81
C VAL A 111 -7.29 -8.25 -9.54
N ALA A 112 -6.99 -7.30 -10.43
CA ALA A 112 -5.70 -7.26 -11.13
C ALA A 112 -4.53 -7.07 -10.15
N LEU A 113 -4.66 -6.16 -9.17
CA LEU A 113 -3.67 -5.95 -8.12
C LEU A 113 -3.49 -7.21 -7.25
N ALA A 114 -4.59 -7.85 -6.84
CA ALA A 114 -4.56 -9.10 -6.08
C ALA A 114 -3.78 -10.21 -6.82
N LYS A 115 -4.11 -10.45 -8.09
CA LYS A 115 -3.43 -11.45 -8.94
C LYS A 115 -1.96 -11.10 -9.16
N GLY A 116 -1.66 -9.83 -9.44
CA GLY A 116 -0.30 -9.35 -9.65
C GLY A 116 0.57 -9.53 -8.40
N ALA A 117 0.05 -9.15 -7.22
CA ALA A 117 0.74 -9.36 -5.96
C ALA A 117 0.96 -10.84 -5.67
N ALA A 118 -0.06 -11.69 -5.89
CA ALA A 118 0.05 -13.13 -5.69
C ALA A 118 1.12 -13.75 -6.60
N ALA A 119 1.13 -13.39 -7.89
CA ALA A 119 2.11 -13.89 -8.86
C ALA A 119 3.54 -13.42 -8.56
N ALA A 120 3.70 -12.22 -8.01
CA ALA A 120 5.01 -11.66 -7.61
C ALA A 120 5.49 -12.13 -6.22
N GLY A 121 4.72 -12.96 -5.50
CA GLY A 121 5.07 -13.35 -4.13
C GLY A 121 4.99 -12.19 -3.13
N SER A 122 4.10 -11.24 -3.38
CA SER A 122 3.89 -10.01 -2.61
C SER A 122 2.55 -10.03 -1.86
N SER A 123 2.17 -8.92 -1.23
CA SER A 123 0.89 -8.70 -0.57
C SER A 123 0.07 -7.62 -1.28
N ASN A 124 -1.24 -7.71 -1.11
CA ASN A 124 -2.21 -6.70 -1.50
C ASN A 124 -2.97 -6.20 -0.26
N THR A 125 -3.56 -5.00 -0.33
CA THR A 125 -4.26 -4.37 0.81
C THR A 125 -5.64 -3.84 0.39
N THR A 126 -6.67 -4.05 1.21
CA THR A 126 -8.07 -3.72 0.87
C THR A 126 -8.33 -2.23 0.70
N GLY A 127 -7.72 -1.37 1.54
CA GLY A 127 -8.03 0.05 1.63
C GLY A 127 -9.38 0.36 2.29
N ASP A 128 -9.80 1.63 2.22
CA ASP A 128 -11.04 2.21 2.82
C ASP A 128 -12.38 1.73 2.24
N GLY A 129 -12.48 0.50 1.76
CA GLY A 129 -13.67 -0.03 1.09
C GLY A 129 -14.22 -1.33 1.64
N GLY A 130 -13.61 -1.88 2.70
CA GLY A 130 -13.86 -3.24 3.14
C GLY A 130 -13.24 -4.30 2.21
N MET A 131 -13.43 -5.57 2.56
CA MET A 131 -12.90 -6.69 1.79
C MET A 131 -13.88 -7.12 0.70
N LEU A 132 -13.39 -7.27 -0.53
CA LEU A 132 -14.13 -7.92 -1.60
C LEU A 132 -13.78 -9.41 -1.64
N MET A 133 -14.78 -10.28 -1.79
CA MET A 133 -14.55 -11.72 -1.91
C MET A 133 -13.62 -12.05 -3.09
N ALA A 134 -13.84 -11.42 -4.25
CA ALA A 134 -12.97 -11.59 -5.41
C ALA A 134 -11.53 -11.12 -5.16
N GLU A 135 -11.31 -10.11 -4.31
CA GLU A 135 -9.97 -9.68 -3.93
C GLU A 135 -9.28 -10.70 -3.03
N ARG A 136 -10.00 -11.25 -2.04
CA ARG A 136 -9.50 -12.29 -1.12
C ARG A 136 -9.14 -13.57 -1.85
N GLU A 137 -10.00 -14.05 -2.75
CA GLU A 137 -9.79 -15.29 -3.51
C GLU A 137 -8.57 -15.23 -4.43
N ASN A 138 -8.21 -14.03 -4.90
CA ASN A 138 -7.09 -13.83 -5.82
C ASN A 138 -5.79 -13.36 -5.13
N SER A 139 -5.82 -13.09 -3.82
CA SER A 139 -4.65 -12.62 -3.07
C SER A 139 -3.98 -13.78 -2.34
N ARG A 140 -2.65 -13.89 -2.48
CA ARG A 140 -1.83 -14.81 -1.65
C ARG A 140 -1.75 -14.30 -0.21
N VAL A 141 -1.41 -13.02 -0.04
CA VAL A 141 -1.40 -12.30 1.23
C VAL A 141 -2.30 -11.08 1.08
N LEU A 142 -3.34 -10.97 1.89
CA LEU A 142 -4.25 -9.82 1.92
C LEU A 142 -4.22 -9.14 3.28
N ILE A 143 -3.88 -7.86 3.27
CA ILE A 143 -3.89 -7.00 4.45
C ILE A 143 -5.23 -6.24 4.49
N TYR A 144 -5.89 -6.29 5.63
CA TYR A 144 -7.20 -5.69 5.83
C TYR A 144 -7.09 -4.37 6.59
N GLU A 145 -7.52 -3.27 5.98
CA GLU A 145 -7.46 -1.95 6.62
C GLU A 145 -8.63 -1.70 7.59
N VAL A 146 -8.30 -1.12 8.73
CA VAL A 146 -9.21 -0.66 9.77
C VAL A 146 -9.07 0.85 9.89
N LEU A 147 -10.06 1.58 9.38
CA LEU A 147 -10.02 3.04 9.24
C LEU A 147 -10.91 3.74 10.25
N PRO A 148 -10.69 5.04 10.54
CA PRO A 148 -11.47 5.81 11.52
C PRO A 148 -12.98 5.71 11.34
N SER A 149 -13.44 5.67 10.10
CA SER A 149 -14.85 5.57 9.74
C SER A 149 -15.53 4.24 10.03
N ARG A 150 -14.77 3.14 10.05
CA ARG A 150 -15.29 1.76 10.06
C ARG A 150 -16.21 1.41 8.87
N TYR A 151 -16.16 2.16 7.77
CA TYR A 151 -16.96 1.83 6.58
C TYR A 151 -16.56 0.48 5.99
N GLY A 152 -17.54 -0.40 5.81
CA GLY A 152 -17.33 -1.76 5.34
C GLY A 152 -16.48 -2.62 6.29
N PHE A 153 -16.38 -2.22 7.56
CA PHE A 153 -15.69 -3.01 8.58
C PHE A 153 -16.52 -4.24 8.95
N ASN A 154 -16.01 -5.43 8.66
CA ASN A 154 -16.64 -6.69 9.01
C ASN A 154 -15.67 -7.61 9.76
N ILE A 155 -16.07 -8.05 10.96
CA ILE A 155 -15.28 -8.98 11.80
C ILE A 155 -15.02 -10.33 11.12
N HIS A 156 -15.95 -10.79 10.28
CA HIS A 156 -15.80 -12.04 9.54
C HIS A 156 -14.76 -11.93 8.44
N ASP A 157 -14.63 -10.76 7.81
CA ASP A 157 -13.62 -10.52 6.79
C ASP A 157 -12.25 -10.24 7.41
N LEU A 158 -12.23 -9.52 8.53
CA LEU A 158 -11.04 -9.32 9.35
C LEU A 158 -10.38 -10.66 9.71
N ARG A 159 -11.15 -11.68 10.08
CA ARG A 159 -10.65 -13.04 10.38
C ARG A 159 -10.14 -13.82 9.17
N LYS A 160 -10.46 -13.39 7.94
CA LYS A 160 -9.94 -13.99 6.69
C LYS A 160 -8.67 -13.30 6.18
N ALA A 161 -8.25 -12.20 6.81
CA ALA A 161 -7.06 -11.46 6.41
C ALA A 161 -5.79 -12.14 6.91
N ASP A 162 -4.66 -11.83 6.26
CA ASP A 162 -3.33 -12.33 6.65
C ASP A 162 -2.56 -11.33 7.53
N ALA A 163 -3.02 -10.07 7.56
CA ALA A 163 -2.65 -9.05 8.54
C ALA A 163 -3.71 -7.96 8.59
N ILE A 164 -3.69 -7.19 9.68
CA ILE A 164 -4.61 -6.07 9.89
C ILE A 164 -3.81 -4.78 9.88
N GLU A 165 -4.25 -3.77 9.13
CA GLU A 165 -3.63 -2.45 9.08
C GLU A 165 -4.54 -1.41 9.73
N LEU A 166 -4.18 -0.96 10.93
CA LEU A 166 -4.82 0.15 11.61
C LEU A 166 -4.32 1.47 11.02
N THR A 167 -5.17 2.14 10.25
CA THR A 167 -4.81 3.34 9.48
C THR A 167 -5.10 4.61 10.27
N ILE A 168 -4.05 5.23 10.83
CA ILE A 168 -4.11 6.52 11.51
C ILE A 168 -4.08 7.68 10.51
N GLY A 169 -3.35 7.53 9.41
CA GLY A 169 -3.20 8.55 8.39
C GLY A 169 -2.60 8.02 7.10
N GLN A 170 -2.59 8.85 6.06
CA GLN A 170 -2.01 8.54 4.76
C GLN A 170 -1.20 9.71 4.23
N GLY A 171 -0.11 9.43 3.50
CA GLY A 171 0.80 10.47 3.00
C GLY A 171 0.13 11.56 2.16
N ALA A 172 -0.93 11.24 1.41
CA ALA A 172 -1.63 12.24 0.60
C ALA A 172 -2.36 13.31 1.44
N LYS A 173 -2.79 12.97 2.65
CA LYS A 173 -3.62 13.84 3.50
C LYS A 173 -3.56 13.41 4.98
N PRO A 174 -2.40 13.54 5.64
CA PRO A 174 -2.11 12.87 6.91
C PRO A 174 -3.03 13.27 8.07
N GLY A 175 -3.58 14.49 8.07
CA GLY A 175 -4.48 14.99 9.11
C GLY A 175 -5.98 14.83 8.82
N THR A 176 -6.37 14.05 7.81
CA THR A 176 -7.78 13.93 7.40
C THR A 176 -8.16 12.50 7.01
N GLY A 177 -9.44 12.15 7.19
CA GLY A 177 -9.98 10.84 6.82
C GLY A 177 -10.20 10.68 5.32
N GLY A 178 -10.46 9.44 4.86
CA GLY A 178 -10.88 9.11 3.49
C GLY A 178 -12.07 9.95 3.00
N LEU A 179 -12.07 10.24 1.69
CA LEU A 179 -13.16 10.92 0.99
C LEU A 179 -13.53 10.08 -0.23
N LEU A 180 -14.82 9.79 -0.38
CA LEU A 180 -15.38 9.27 -1.63
C LEU A 180 -16.57 10.13 -2.03
N LEU A 181 -16.54 10.69 -3.23
CA LEU A 181 -17.59 11.56 -3.76
C LEU A 181 -18.87 10.78 -4.04
N ASP A 182 -20.02 11.41 -3.83
CA ASP A 182 -21.37 10.89 -4.10
C ASP A 182 -21.51 10.17 -5.46
N SER A 183 -20.94 10.73 -6.52
CA SER A 183 -20.98 10.25 -7.90
C SER A 183 -20.34 8.88 -8.07
N LYS A 184 -19.51 8.47 -7.10
CA LYS A 184 -18.89 7.15 -7.04
C LYS A 184 -19.62 6.21 -6.08
N VAL A 185 -20.48 6.70 -5.18
CA VAL A 185 -21.26 5.90 -4.22
C VAL A 185 -22.50 5.33 -4.91
N LYS A 186 -22.26 4.36 -5.80
CA LYS A 186 -23.29 3.55 -6.45
C LYS A 186 -23.84 2.49 -5.50
N GLU A 187 -24.97 1.88 -5.83
CA GLU A 187 -25.67 0.87 -5.00
C GLU A 187 -24.75 -0.20 -4.40
N HIS A 188 -23.82 -0.75 -5.19
CA HIS A 188 -22.90 -1.78 -4.71
C HIS A 188 -21.87 -1.26 -3.69
N ILE A 189 -21.36 -0.02 -3.87
CA ILE A 189 -20.44 0.62 -2.91
C ILE A 189 -21.20 1.04 -1.66
N ALA A 190 -22.40 1.60 -1.83
CA ALA A 190 -23.31 1.95 -0.75
C ALA A 190 -23.61 0.73 0.14
N ALA A 191 -23.99 -0.40 -0.46
CA ALA A 191 -24.28 -1.65 0.26
C ALA A 191 -23.08 -2.21 1.03
N GLN A 192 -21.88 -2.16 0.45
CA GLN A 192 -20.66 -2.64 1.13
C GLN A 192 -20.27 -1.77 2.32
N ARG A 193 -20.61 -0.48 2.29
CA ARG A 193 -20.15 0.51 3.27
C ARG A 193 -21.23 0.95 4.26
N ASP A 194 -22.42 0.36 4.17
CA ASP A 194 -23.62 0.74 4.93
C ASP A 194 -23.92 2.26 4.80
N LEU A 195 -23.81 2.77 3.56
CA LEU A 195 -24.02 4.18 3.23
C LEU A 195 -25.25 4.38 2.35
N PRO A 196 -25.98 5.51 2.47
CA PRO A 196 -26.98 5.88 1.48
C PRO A 196 -26.36 6.12 0.10
N VAL A 197 -27.06 5.73 -0.97
CA VAL A 197 -26.65 5.97 -2.35
C VAL A 197 -26.61 7.48 -2.64
N GLY A 198 -25.57 7.93 -3.34
CA GLY A 198 -25.46 9.33 -3.75
C GLY A 198 -25.14 10.31 -2.60
N VAL A 199 -24.59 9.81 -1.49
CA VAL A 199 -24.09 10.66 -0.39
C VAL A 199 -22.57 10.55 -0.32
N ASP A 200 -21.91 11.70 -0.17
CA ASP A 200 -20.46 11.77 0.07
C ASP A 200 -20.06 10.94 1.29
N GLN A 201 -19.06 10.07 1.14
CA GLN A 201 -18.39 9.46 2.27
C GLN A 201 -17.30 10.38 2.79
N ARG A 202 -17.40 10.76 4.07
CA ARG A 202 -16.37 11.52 4.78
C ARG A 202 -15.96 10.78 6.04
N SER A 203 -14.79 10.15 6.00
CA SER A 203 -14.24 9.52 7.20
C SER A 203 -13.80 10.59 8.20
N PRO A 204 -14.02 10.37 9.51
CA PRO A 204 -13.39 11.16 10.56
C PRO A 204 -11.86 11.18 10.41
N ALA A 205 -11.23 12.24 10.92
CA ALA A 205 -9.78 12.37 10.93
C ALA A 205 -9.09 11.52 12.02
N ARG A 206 -9.85 11.05 13.01
CA ARG A 206 -9.37 10.26 14.14
C ARG A 206 -10.31 9.11 14.40
N HIS A 207 -9.75 8.01 14.87
CA HIS A 207 -10.54 6.90 15.37
C HIS A 207 -11.42 7.37 16.54
N PRO A 208 -12.73 7.10 16.53
CA PRO A 208 -13.63 7.59 17.58
C PRO A 208 -13.46 6.85 18.90
N ASP A 209 -12.81 5.69 18.88
CA ASP A 209 -12.69 4.73 19.99
C ASP A 209 -11.34 4.79 20.72
N PHE A 210 -10.41 5.66 20.30
CA PHE A 210 -9.19 5.94 21.06
C PHE A 210 -8.69 7.37 20.81
N LEU A 211 -8.15 8.04 21.84
CA LEU A 211 -7.70 9.43 21.74
C LEU A 211 -6.20 9.58 21.54
N GLY A 212 -5.42 8.58 21.95
CA GLY A 212 -3.98 8.62 21.88
C GLY A 212 -3.33 7.24 21.87
N PRO A 213 -1.99 7.19 21.90
CA PRO A 213 -1.23 5.94 21.79
C PRO A 213 -1.48 4.94 22.92
N ASP A 214 -1.76 5.42 24.13
CA ASP A 214 -2.04 4.52 25.27
C ASP A 214 -3.41 3.83 25.11
N ASP A 215 -4.43 4.54 24.63
CA ASP A 215 -5.73 3.95 24.24
C ASP A 215 -5.61 3.06 23.00
N MET A 216 -4.75 3.43 22.04
CA MET A 216 -4.50 2.65 20.83
C MET A 216 -3.96 1.24 21.15
N ASN A 217 -3.24 1.07 22.26
CA ASN A 217 -2.81 -0.24 22.73
C ASN A 217 -4.02 -1.17 22.99
N ILE A 218 -5.08 -0.65 23.63
CA ILE A 218 -6.32 -1.40 23.85
C ILE A 218 -6.94 -1.81 22.52
N LYS A 219 -6.97 -0.89 21.54
CA LYS A 219 -7.48 -1.21 20.19
C LYS A 219 -6.65 -2.30 19.50
N ILE A 220 -5.32 -2.23 19.59
CA ILE A 220 -4.44 -3.24 19.02
C ILE A 220 -4.72 -4.59 19.68
N GLU A 221 -4.91 -4.63 21.01
CA GLU A 221 -5.25 -5.84 21.74
C GLU A 221 -6.60 -6.44 21.30
N GLU A 222 -7.64 -5.61 21.15
CA GLU A 222 -8.93 -6.05 20.64
C GLU A 222 -8.83 -6.69 19.24
N LEU A 223 -8.00 -6.13 18.35
CA LEU A 223 -7.75 -6.69 17.02
C LEU A 223 -6.99 -8.01 17.09
N ARG A 224 -6.09 -8.17 18.06
CA ARG A 224 -5.39 -9.43 18.32
C ARG A 224 -6.35 -10.50 18.81
N GLU A 225 -7.18 -10.19 19.80
CA GLU A 225 -8.20 -11.11 20.31
C GLU A 225 -9.19 -11.50 19.21
N ALA A 226 -9.63 -10.54 18.40
CA ALA A 226 -10.52 -10.78 17.27
C ALA A 226 -9.97 -11.78 16.25
N THR A 227 -8.65 -11.85 16.11
CA THR A 227 -7.90 -12.73 15.20
C THR A 227 -7.25 -13.93 15.90
N ASP A 228 -7.55 -14.18 17.17
CA ASP A 228 -6.90 -15.24 17.99
C ASP A 228 -5.36 -15.18 17.97
N TRP A 229 -4.81 -13.95 17.92
CA TRP A 229 -3.36 -13.70 17.86
C TRP A 229 -2.68 -14.34 16.65
N GLN A 230 -3.44 -14.70 15.62
CA GLN A 230 -2.90 -15.42 14.47
C GLN A 230 -2.09 -14.49 13.57
N VAL A 231 -2.57 -13.27 13.34
CA VAL A 231 -2.04 -12.37 12.30
C VAL A 231 -1.41 -11.11 12.90
N PRO A 232 -0.44 -10.48 12.22
CA PRO A 232 0.19 -9.27 12.70
C PRO A 232 -0.67 -8.02 12.53
N ILE A 233 -0.47 -7.06 13.44
CA ILE A 233 -1.15 -5.76 13.45
C ILE A 233 -0.18 -4.66 13.00
N PHE A 234 -0.51 -4.05 11.87
CA PHE A 234 0.23 -2.97 11.24
C PHE A 234 -0.38 -1.65 11.71
N VAL A 235 0.46 -0.65 11.94
CA VAL A 235 0.01 0.72 12.20
C VAL A 235 0.53 1.61 11.08
N LYS A 236 -0.40 2.18 10.31
CA LYS A 236 -0.10 3.06 9.19
C LYS A 236 -0.35 4.51 9.54
N MET A 237 0.64 5.35 9.24
CA MET A 237 0.63 6.77 9.52
C MET A 237 1.21 7.54 8.33
N GLY A 238 0.93 8.84 8.24
CA GLY A 238 1.66 9.68 7.31
C GLY A 238 3.01 10.10 7.90
N ALA A 239 3.96 10.44 7.04
CA ALA A 239 5.27 10.97 7.43
C ALA A 239 5.20 12.38 8.06
N THR A 240 4.73 12.46 9.31
CA THR A 240 4.64 13.70 10.09
C THR A 240 5.79 13.82 11.09
N ARG A 241 5.56 13.60 12.39
CA ARG A 241 6.62 13.60 13.42
C ARG A 241 7.18 12.19 13.54
N VAL A 242 7.78 11.69 12.46
CA VAL A 242 8.17 10.28 12.28
C VAL A 242 8.89 9.69 13.50
N PHE A 243 9.87 10.40 14.08
CA PHE A 243 10.61 9.92 15.25
C PHE A 243 9.69 9.66 16.46
N ASP A 244 8.78 10.57 16.75
CA ASP A 244 7.86 10.46 17.89
C ASP A 244 6.73 9.46 17.58
N ASP A 245 6.15 9.55 16.38
CA ASP A 245 5.00 8.74 15.95
C ASP A 245 5.37 7.25 15.89
N VAL A 246 6.56 6.92 15.35
CA VAL A 246 7.08 5.54 15.33
C VAL A 246 7.33 5.01 16.74
N LYS A 247 7.92 5.83 17.62
CA LYS A 247 8.16 5.44 19.03
C LYS A 247 6.85 5.12 19.74
N LEU A 248 5.81 5.92 19.51
CA LEU A 248 4.50 5.74 20.11
C LEU A 248 3.79 4.49 19.56
N ALA A 249 3.82 4.25 18.25
CA ALA A 249 3.24 3.03 17.67
C ALA A 249 3.98 1.75 18.13
N ALA A 250 5.31 1.80 18.23
CA ALA A 250 6.10 0.69 18.75
C ALA A 250 5.79 0.38 20.22
N LYS A 251 5.56 1.42 21.04
CA LYS A 251 5.12 1.30 22.45
C LYS A 251 3.70 0.72 22.53
N ALA A 252 2.80 1.15 21.65
CA ALA A 252 1.42 0.68 21.60
C ALA A 252 1.26 -0.77 21.12
N GLY A 253 2.34 -1.43 20.69
CA GLY A 253 2.32 -2.85 20.36
C GLY A 253 2.13 -3.16 18.87
N ALA A 254 2.44 -2.22 17.96
CA ALA A 254 2.48 -2.50 16.53
C ALA A 254 3.51 -3.60 16.20
N ASP A 255 3.12 -4.55 15.34
CA ASP A 255 4.02 -5.55 14.76
C ASP A 255 4.83 -4.98 13.59
N VAL A 256 4.19 -4.09 12.82
CA VAL A 256 4.76 -3.40 11.67
C VAL A 256 4.29 -1.95 11.68
N ILE A 257 5.18 -1.01 11.34
CA ILE A 257 4.86 0.41 11.24
C ILE A 257 5.05 0.84 9.80
N VAL A 258 4.00 1.42 9.20
CA VAL A 258 3.96 1.87 7.81
C VAL A 258 3.92 3.40 7.80
N ILE A 259 4.83 4.04 7.04
CA ILE A 259 5.07 5.49 7.04
C ILE A 259 4.90 6.05 5.62
#